data_AF-A0A485JJA6-F1
#
_entry.id   AF-A0A485JJA6-F1
#
_cell.length_a   1.000
_cell.length_b   1.000
_cell.length_c   1.000
_cell.angle_alpha   90.00
_cell.angle_beta   90.00
_cell.angle_gamma   90.00
#
_symmetry.space_group_name_H-M   'P 1'
#
loop_
_entity.id
_entity.type
_entity.pdbx_description
1 polymer ?
#
loop_
_entity_poly.entity_id
_entity_poly.type
_entity_poly.pdbx_seq_one_letter_code
_entity_poly.pdbx_strand_id
1 'polypeptide(L)'
;MDRASQPARTGLTDRLAPDIARINFYRFCQLLEQSQQKAPLGSTDNPAADAVRFRPHPGMGFPVSELKNVERDAGNPDAPPTVRTTFLGLYGVDSPLPTAYLDYITQRHDGHDAVMAFLDIFNHRFITQYYRIWRKYNYRWNYSPSPVRGILIT
;
A
#
# COMPACT_ATOMS: atom_id res chain seq x y z
N MET A 1 -8.14 -30.08 -14.49
CA MET A 1 -7.40 -28.79 -14.58
C MET A 1 -7.54 -28.12 -13.22
N ASP A 2 -6.69 -28.53 -12.30
CA ASP A 2 -6.69 -28.02 -10.93
C ASP A 2 -6.27 -26.56 -10.93
N ARG A 3 -7.25 -25.70 -10.64
CA ARG A 3 -6.99 -24.29 -10.34
C ARG A 3 -6.28 -24.27 -9.01
N ALA A 4 -4.94 -24.41 -9.03
CA ALA A 4 -4.11 -24.18 -7.87
C ALA A 4 -4.55 -22.86 -7.25
N SER A 5 -5.04 -22.92 -6.01
CA SER A 5 -5.52 -21.76 -5.27
C SER A 5 -4.41 -20.73 -5.23
N GLN A 6 -4.47 -19.76 -6.15
CA GLN A 6 -3.67 -18.56 -6.05
C GLN A 6 -3.89 -18.02 -4.63
N PRO A 7 -2.82 -17.71 -3.88
CA PRO A 7 -3.00 -17.16 -2.55
C PRO A 7 -3.94 -15.96 -2.69
N ALA A 8 -5.02 -15.93 -1.92
CA ALA A 8 -6.10 -14.94 -2.06
C ALA A 8 -5.60 -13.48 -2.05
N ARG A 9 -4.37 -13.25 -1.54
CA ARG A 9 -3.59 -12.01 -1.54
C ARG A 9 -3.34 -11.41 -2.93
N THR A 10 -3.43 -12.23 -3.97
CA THR A 10 -2.75 -11.97 -5.23
C THR A 10 -3.72 -11.70 -6.38
N GLY A 11 -4.93 -12.25 -6.32
CA GLY A 11 -5.90 -12.14 -7.41
C GLY A 11 -6.33 -10.72 -7.75
N LEU A 12 -6.49 -9.84 -6.75
CA LEU A 12 -6.87 -8.44 -7.00
C LEU A 12 -5.68 -7.62 -7.50
N THR A 13 -4.55 -7.70 -6.81
CA THR A 13 -3.34 -6.92 -7.13
C THR A 13 -2.82 -7.24 -8.52
N ASP A 14 -2.96 -8.48 -8.99
CA ASP A 14 -2.58 -8.89 -10.34
C ASP A 14 -3.46 -8.29 -11.43
N ARG A 15 -4.77 -8.30 -11.20
CA ARG A 15 -5.74 -7.74 -12.15
C ARG A 15 -5.59 -6.23 -12.26
N LEU A 16 -5.15 -5.61 -11.17
CA LEU A 16 -4.98 -4.17 -11.08
C LEU A 16 -3.57 -3.68 -11.47
N ALA A 17 -2.56 -4.56 -11.44
CA ALA A 17 -1.18 -4.23 -11.80
C ALA A 17 -1.01 -3.47 -13.13
N PRO A 18 -1.68 -3.83 -14.25
CA PRO A 18 -1.50 -3.11 -15.52
C PRO A 18 -2.04 -1.68 -15.49
N ASP A 19 -3.11 -1.43 -14.73
CA ASP A 19 -3.81 -0.13 -14.67
C ASP A 19 -3.59 0.61 -13.35
N ILE A 20 -2.65 0.16 -12.50
CA ILE A 20 -2.52 0.67 -11.13
C ILE A 20 -2.19 2.16 -11.10
N ALA A 21 -1.46 2.67 -12.09
CA ALA A 21 -1.15 4.08 -12.23
C ALA A 21 -2.39 4.96 -12.48
N ARG A 22 -3.51 4.38 -12.92
CA ARG A 22 -4.76 5.13 -13.15
C ARG A 22 -5.65 5.17 -11.91
N ILE A 23 -5.28 4.45 -10.86
CA ILE A 23 -6.13 4.22 -9.70
C ILE A 23 -5.61 5.04 -8.53
N ASN A 24 -6.55 5.73 -7.87
CA ASN A 24 -6.24 6.46 -6.65
C ASN A 24 -5.90 5.51 -5.49
N PHE A 25 -4.92 5.88 -4.68
CA PHE A 25 -4.44 5.13 -3.52
C PHE A 25 -5.56 4.73 -2.57
N TYR A 26 -6.47 5.66 -2.22
CA TYR A 26 -7.57 5.35 -1.32
C TYR A 26 -8.47 4.28 -1.92
N ARG A 27 -8.80 4.40 -3.21
CA ARG A 27 -9.66 3.42 -3.91
C ARG A 27 -8.99 2.05 -3.96
N PHE A 28 -7.68 2.01 -4.21
CA PHE A 28 -6.89 0.78 -4.17
C PHE A 28 -7.00 0.11 -2.79
N CYS A 29 -6.76 0.84 -1.71
CA CYS A 29 -6.86 0.32 -0.34
C CYS A 29 -8.28 -0.17 -0.02
N GLN A 30 -9.32 0.54 -0.46
CA GLN A 30 -10.72 0.09 -0.30
C GLN A 30 -11.00 -1.25 -0.98
N LEU A 31 -10.59 -1.39 -2.25
CA LEU A 31 -10.77 -2.63 -2.99
C LEU A 31 -9.99 -3.78 -2.35
N LEU A 32 -8.79 -3.49 -1.85
CA LEU A 32 -7.97 -4.46 -1.13
C LEU A 32 -8.68 -4.96 0.13
N GLU A 33 -9.20 -4.07 0.96
CA GLU A 33 -9.97 -4.41 2.17
C GLU A 33 -11.26 -5.17 1.85
N GLN A 34 -11.93 -4.89 0.72
CA GLN A 34 -13.12 -5.64 0.29
C GLN A 34 -12.79 -7.05 -0.24
N SER A 35 -11.63 -7.20 -0.88
CA SER A 35 -11.19 -8.48 -1.44
C SER A 35 -10.61 -9.46 -0.41
N GLN A 36 -10.16 -8.94 0.74
CA GLN A 36 -9.49 -9.70 1.79
C GLN A 36 -10.35 -9.70 3.05
N GLN A 37 -10.74 -10.88 3.56
CA GLN A 37 -11.39 -11.01 4.88
C GLN A 37 -10.39 -10.90 6.05
N LYS A 38 -9.39 -10.04 5.93
CA LYS A 38 -8.33 -9.85 6.93
C LYS A 38 -8.54 -8.58 7.74
N ALA A 39 -7.74 -8.45 8.79
CA ALA A 39 -7.66 -7.21 9.55
C ALA A 39 -7.44 -6.02 8.60
N PRO A 40 -8.09 -4.87 8.86
CA PRO A 40 -7.94 -3.69 8.02
C PRO A 40 -6.49 -3.22 7.99
N LEU A 41 -6.06 -2.58 6.90
CA LEU A 41 -4.66 -2.18 6.69
C LEU A 41 -4.13 -1.35 7.87
N GLY A 42 -2.92 -1.68 8.35
CA GLY A 42 -2.27 -0.97 9.45
C GLY A 42 -2.91 -1.19 10.82
N SER A 43 -3.85 -2.13 10.96
CA SER A 43 -4.45 -2.50 12.26
C SER A 43 -3.57 -3.44 13.07
N THR A 44 -2.55 -4.05 12.46
CA THR A 44 -1.70 -5.06 13.10
C THR A 44 -0.31 -4.51 13.44
N ASP A 45 0.22 -4.92 14.60
CA ASP A 45 1.54 -4.52 15.13
C ASP A 45 2.73 -5.11 14.36
N ASN A 46 2.48 -6.07 13.46
CA ASN A 46 3.48 -6.60 12.53
C ASN A 46 3.20 -6.14 11.08
N PRO A 47 4.14 -5.43 10.42
CA PRO A 47 3.98 -4.99 9.03
C PRO A 47 3.96 -6.17 8.03
N ALA A 48 4.53 -7.32 8.41
CA ALA A 48 4.48 -8.52 7.58
C ALA A 48 3.10 -9.20 7.57
N ALA A 49 2.21 -8.84 8.49
CA ALA A 49 0.85 -9.38 8.54
C ALA A 49 -0.08 -8.69 7.53
N ASP A 50 0.29 -7.50 7.04
CA ASP A 50 -0.49 -6.75 6.07
C ASP A 50 -0.53 -7.44 4.71
N ALA A 51 -1.64 -7.26 3.98
CA ALA A 51 -1.89 -7.96 2.71
C ALA A 51 -0.93 -7.53 1.59
N VAL A 52 -0.38 -6.32 1.68
CA VAL A 52 0.46 -5.65 0.67
C VAL A 52 1.57 -4.88 1.36
N ARG A 53 2.75 -4.81 0.75
CA ARG A 53 3.86 -3.96 1.20
C ARG A 53 3.94 -2.67 0.39
N PHE A 54 3.63 -1.54 1.00
CA PHE A 54 3.91 -0.23 0.42
C PHE A 54 5.38 0.13 0.52
N ARG A 55 5.99 0.53 -0.60
CA ARG A 55 7.36 1.06 -0.67
C ARG A 55 7.42 2.27 -1.59
N PRO A 56 8.15 3.34 -1.27
CA PRO A 56 8.34 4.43 -2.20
C PRO A 56 9.09 4.01 -3.47
N HIS A 57 8.88 4.75 -4.55
CA HIS A 57 9.64 4.62 -5.76
C HIS A 57 10.93 5.46 -5.68
N PRO A 58 12.12 4.88 -5.88
CA PRO A 58 13.39 5.61 -5.73
C PRO A 58 13.71 6.59 -6.88
N GLY A 59 12.97 6.55 -7.99
CA GLY A 59 13.24 7.40 -9.15
C GLY A 59 12.92 8.87 -8.90
N MET A 60 13.75 9.75 -9.47
CA MET A 60 13.64 11.21 -9.41
C MET A 60 12.71 11.82 -10.49
N GLY A 61 11.89 10.99 -11.13
CA GLY A 61 10.95 11.45 -12.15
C GLY A 61 9.69 12.05 -11.53
N PHE A 62 9.13 13.09 -12.16
CA PHE A 62 7.86 13.66 -11.74
C PHE A 62 6.76 12.59 -11.70
N PRO A 63 6.00 12.49 -10.59
CA PRO A 63 4.98 11.48 -10.45
C PRO A 63 3.79 11.80 -11.34
N VAL A 64 3.38 10.83 -12.16
CA VAL A 64 2.17 10.93 -13.00
C VAL A 64 0.93 10.43 -12.23
N SER A 65 1.16 9.66 -11.17
CA SER A 65 0.14 8.98 -10.37
C SER A 65 0.66 8.65 -8.97
N GLU A 66 -0.23 8.51 -8.00
CA GLU A 66 0.09 8.16 -6.61
C GLU A 66 0.71 6.76 -6.48
N LEU A 67 0.24 5.82 -7.30
CA LEU A 67 0.72 4.44 -7.39
C LEU A 67 1.47 4.27 -8.70
N LYS A 68 2.66 3.67 -8.66
CA LYS A 68 3.50 3.49 -9.85
C LYS A 68 3.37 2.11 -10.47
N ASN A 69 3.62 1.06 -9.70
CA ASN A 69 3.55 -0.33 -10.16
C ASN A 69 3.34 -1.28 -8.97
N VAL A 70 3.04 -2.54 -9.29
CA VAL A 70 3.05 -3.67 -8.35
C VAL A 70 4.22 -4.57 -8.71
N GLU A 71 5.10 -4.81 -7.75
CA GLU A 71 6.24 -5.71 -7.85
C GLU A 71 5.96 -6.98 -7.04
N ARG A 72 6.46 -8.10 -7.56
CA ARG A 72 6.39 -9.39 -6.89
C ARG A 72 7.79 -9.94 -6.71
N ASP A 73 7.99 -10.64 -5.61
CA ASP A 73 9.20 -11.42 -5.41
C ASP A 73 9.05 -12.74 -6.17
N ALA A 74 9.76 -12.88 -7.29
CA ALA A 74 9.78 -14.11 -8.06
C ALA A 74 10.40 -15.29 -7.27
N GLY A 75 11.25 -15.00 -6.28
CA GLY A 75 11.86 -16.00 -5.40
C GLY A 75 10.96 -16.41 -4.24
N ASN A 76 9.89 -15.66 -3.95
CA ASN A 76 8.95 -15.96 -2.89
C ASN A 76 7.51 -15.62 -3.30
N PRO A 77 6.82 -16.55 -4.00
CA PRO A 77 5.45 -16.34 -4.49
C PRO A 77 4.40 -16.11 -3.38
N ASP A 78 4.69 -16.55 -2.15
CA ASP A 78 3.83 -16.39 -0.98
C ASP A 78 4.05 -15.05 -0.26
N ALA A 79 5.11 -14.32 -0.60
CA ALA A 79 5.37 -13.00 -0.05
C ALA A 79 4.27 -12.01 -0.50
N PRO A 80 3.85 -11.08 0.38
CA PRO A 80 2.90 -10.05 0.00
C PRO A 80 3.48 -9.20 -1.14
N PRO A 81 2.67 -8.86 -2.16
CA PRO A 81 3.13 -8.04 -3.27
C PRO A 81 3.54 -6.65 -2.78
N THR A 82 4.53 -6.08 -3.44
CA THR A 82 5.05 -4.74 -3.16
C THR A 82 4.35 -3.74 -4.06
N VAL A 83 3.71 -2.72 -3.50
CA VAL A 83 3.12 -1.62 -4.27
C VAL A 83 4.05 -0.42 -4.16
N ARG A 84 4.52 0.09 -5.31
CA ARG A 84 5.33 1.30 -5.34
C ARG A 84 4.46 2.53 -5.30
N THR A 85 4.66 3.36 -4.30
CA THR A 85 4.02 4.67 -4.17
C THR A 85 5.00 5.75 -4.60
N THR A 86 4.49 6.85 -5.14
CA THR A 86 5.34 8.02 -5.44
C THR A 86 5.22 9.12 -4.40
N PHE A 87 4.20 9.06 -3.55
CA PHE A 87 3.91 10.04 -2.50
C PHE A 87 4.30 9.50 -1.12
N LEU A 88 4.46 10.43 -0.15
CA LEU A 88 4.82 10.13 1.25
C LEU A 88 6.06 9.25 1.40
N GLY A 89 7.02 9.38 0.48
CA GLY A 89 8.27 8.64 0.53
C GLY A 89 9.33 9.35 1.36
N LEU A 90 10.00 8.61 2.25
CA LEU A 90 11.23 9.07 2.90
C LEU A 90 12.43 9.07 1.94
N TYR A 91 12.26 8.60 0.72
CA TYR A 91 13.24 8.70 -0.36
C TYR A 91 12.50 8.85 -1.69
N GLY A 92 13.18 9.37 -2.72
CA GLY A 92 12.57 9.77 -3.99
C GLY A 92 12.27 11.28 -4.04
N VAL A 93 11.44 11.68 -5.01
CA VAL A 93 11.17 13.10 -5.33
C VAL A 93 10.52 13.91 -4.20
N ASP A 94 9.68 13.28 -3.39
CA ASP A 94 8.88 13.94 -2.34
C ASP A 94 9.53 13.81 -0.94
N SER A 95 10.81 13.45 -0.87
CA SER A 95 11.45 13.15 0.40
C SER A 95 11.83 14.40 1.20
N PRO A 96 11.55 14.44 2.52
CA PRO A 96 12.02 15.49 3.42
C PRO A 96 13.47 15.28 3.89
N LEU A 97 14.12 14.17 3.50
CA LEU A 97 15.49 13.88 3.93
C LEU A 97 16.51 14.80 3.22
N PRO A 98 17.68 15.04 3.84
CA PRO A 98 18.75 15.78 3.19
C PRO A 98 19.15 15.16 1.84
N THR A 99 19.45 16.01 0.84
CA THR A 99 19.78 15.60 -0.53
C THR A 99 20.91 14.57 -0.59
N ALA A 100 21.88 14.61 0.33
CA ALA A 100 22.96 13.64 0.41
C ALA A 100 22.47 12.18 0.51
N TYR A 101 21.38 11.93 1.26
CA TYR A 101 20.78 10.59 1.35
C TYR A 101 20.06 10.20 0.05
N LEU A 102 19.42 11.18 -0.60
CA LEU A 102 18.72 10.96 -1.87
C LEU A 102 19.71 10.65 -3.00
N ASP A 103 20.81 11.37 -3.06
CA ASP A 103 21.89 11.13 -4.01
C ASP A 103 22.54 9.77 -3.78
N TYR A 104 22.78 9.40 -2.51
CA TYR A 104 23.31 8.08 -2.16
C TYR A 104 22.41 6.94 -2.67
N ILE A 105 21.09 7.08 -2.52
CA ILE A 105 20.10 6.10 -3.00
C ILE A 105 19.98 6.14 -4.54
N THR A 106 19.95 7.33 -5.13
CA THR A 106 19.74 7.51 -6.58
C THR A 106 20.96 7.04 -7.39
N GLN A 107 22.17 7.28 -6.89
CA GLN A 107 23.42 6.85 -7.52
C GLN A 107 23.73 5.37 -7.26
N ARG A 108 22.88 4.66 -6.49
CA ARG A 108 23.03 3.23 -6.17
C ARG A 108 24.40 2.89 -5.59
N HIS A 109 24.89 3.72 -4.65
CA HIS A 109 26.13 3.44 -3.93
C HIS A 109 26.07 2.08 -3.21
N ASP A 110 27.23 1.51 -2.92
CA ASP A 110 27.32 0.25 -2.17
C ASP A 110 26.62 0.38 -0.82
N GLY A 111 25.59 -0.44 -0.59
CA GLY A 111 24.78 -0.43 0.63
C GLY A 111 23.46 0.37 0.54
N HIS A 112 23.15 1.00 -0.60
CA HIS A 112 21.88 1.72 -0.76
C HIS A 112 20.64 0.83 -0.52
N ASP A 113 20.69 -0.44 -0.90
CA ASP A 113 19.61 -1.41 -0.66
C ASP A 113 19.30 -1.59 0.83
N ALA A 114 20.32 -1.60 1.68
CA ALA A 114 20.15 -1.73 3.13
C ALA A 114 19.50 -0.48 3.73
N VAL A 115 19.92 0.71 3.27
CA VAL A 115 19.33 1.99 3.68
C VAL A 115 17.87 2.08 3.23
N MET A 116 17.57 1.71 1.99
CA MET A 116 16.21 1.65 1.48
C MET A 116 15.35 0.66 2.27
N ALA A 117 15.85 -0.54 2.53
CA ALA A 117 15.13 -1.55 3.32
C ALA A 117 14.84 -1.08 4.75
N PHE A 118 15.76 -0.33 5.37
CA PHE A 118 15.54 0.31 6.66
C PHE A 118 14.44 1.37 6.59
N LEU A 119 14.53 2.29 5.62
CA LEU A 119 13.52 3.34 5.44
C LEU A 119 12.15 2.75 5.08
N ASP A 120 12.10 1.63 4.36
CA ASP A 120 10.86 0.96 3.96
C ASP A 120 10.00 0.51 5.14
N ILE A 121 10.60 0.12 6.27
CA ILE A 121 9.87 -0.27 7.47
C ILE A 121 9.02 0.91 7.96
N PHE A 122 9.60 2.10 7.99
CA PHE A 122 8.92 3.32 8.37
C PHE A 122 7.89 3.73 7.33
N ASN A 123 8.27 3.78 6.06
CA ASN A 123 7.36 4.18 4.98
C ASN A 123 6.09 3.34 4.97
N HIS A 124 6.24 2.01 5.10
CA HIS A 124 5.10 1.10 5.14
C HIS A 124 4.15 1.43 6.31
N ARG A 125 4.71 1.72 7.49
CA ARG A 125 3.91 2.13 8.66
C ARG A 125 3.28 3.50 8.49
N PHE A 126 4.00 4.49 7.97
CA PHE A 126 3.45 5.83 7.74
C PHE A 126 2.27 5.80 6.76
N ILE A 127 2.42 5.12 5.63
CA ILE A 127 1.37 5.01 4.60
C ILE A 127 0.13 4.29 5.13
N THR A 128 0.31 3.18 5.86
CA THR A 128 -0.82 2.43 6.43
C THR A 128 -1.56 3.23 7.51
N GLN A 129 -0.84 3.96 8.38
CA GLN A 129 -1.49 4.82 9.37
C GLN A 129 -2.17 6.03 8.74
N TYR A 130 -1.59 6.63 7.70
CA TYR A 130 -2.21 7.70 6.93
C TYR A 130 -3.55 7.28 6.34
N TYR A 131 -3.62 6.10 5.73
CA TYR A 131 -4.88 5.52 5.24
C TYR A 131 -5.91 5.32 6.37
N ARG A 132 -5.50 4.85 7.55
CA ARG A 132 -6.41 4.67 8.69
C ARG A 132 -7.00 5.98 9.19
N ILE A 133 -6.20 7.04 9.24
CA ILE A 133 -6.67 8.38 9.61
C ILE A 133 -7.70 8.84 8.59
N TRP A 134 -7.37 8.76 7.29
CA TRP A 134 -8.31 9.11 6.23
C TRP A 134 -9.63 8.35 6.37
N ARG A 135 -9.58 7.03 6.56
CA ARG A 135 -10.76 6.19 6.73
C ARG A 135 -11.61 6.62 7.93
N LYS A 136 -10.99 6.95 9.07
CA LYS A 136 -11.69 7.39 10.28
C LYS A 136 -12.49 8.66 10.06
N TYR A 137 -11.97 9.62 9.30
CA TYR A 137 -12.61 10.93 9.07
C TYR A 137 -13.49 10.99 7.81
N ASN A 138 -13.46 9.96 6.96
CA ASN A 138 -14.32 9.91 5.78
C ASN A 138 -15.73 9.41 6.14
N TYR A 139 -16.66 10.35 6.30
CA TYR A 139 -18.07 10.08 6.62
C TYR A 139 -18.73 9.04 5.69
N ARG A 140 -18.43 9.09 4.39
CA ARG A 140 -18.95 8.14 3.38
C ARG A 140 -18.56 6.67 3.64
N TRP A 141 -17.46 6.43 4.35
CA TRP A 141 -17.01 5.09 4.72
C TRP A 141 -17.66 4.58 6.00
N ASN A 142 -17.87 5.47 6.98
CA ASN A 142 -18.50 5.12 8.25
C ASN A 142 -20.03 5.10 8.19
N TYR A 143 -20.62 5.52 7.07
CA TYR A 143 -22.04 5.40 6.83
C TYR A 143 -22.40 3.92 6.54
N SER A 144 -22.44 3.12 7.59
CA SER A 144 -23.32 1.96 7.60
C SER A 144 -24.74 2.53 7.72
N PRO A 145 -25.66 2.32 6.76
CA PRO A 145 -27.06 2.61 7.02
C PRO A 145 -27.44 1.74 8.21
N SER A 146 -27.59 2.36 9.38
CA SER A 146 -28.21 1.68 10.50
C SER A 146 -29.53 1.12 9.99
N PRO A 147 -29.81 -0.18 10.15
CA PRO A 147 -31.15 -0.66 9.87
C PRO A 147 -32.04 0.12 10.83
N VAL A 148 -32.88 0.99 10.25
CA VAL A 148 -33.99 1.63 10.94
C VAL A 148 -34.71 0.52 11.70
N ARG A 149 -34.46 0.43 13.01
CA ARG A 149 -35.26 -0.39 13.92
C ARG A 149 -36.65 0.21 13.83
N GLY A 150 -37.52 -0.51 13.14
CA GLY A 150 -38.92 -0.16 13.00
C GLY A 150 -39.48 0.22 14.36
N ILE A 151 -40.07 1.40 14.40
CA ILE A 151 -41.02 1.84 15.42
C ILE A 151 -42.09 0.73 15.52
N LEU A 152 -42.09 0.00 16.63
CA LEU A 152 -43.24 -0.78 17.07
C LEU A 152 -43.88 0.03 18.19
N ILE A 153 -44.85 0.87 17.80
CA ILE A 153 -45.91 1.32 18.69
C ILE A 153 -46.93 0.18 18.68
N THR A 154 -47.12 -0.46 19.83
CA THR A 154 -48.31 -1.24 20.18
C THR A 154 -48.64 -0.89 21.62
#